data_AF-A0A395RMY7-F1
#
_entry.id   AF-A0A395RMY7-F1
#
_cell.length_a   1.000
_cell.length_b   1.000
_cell.length_c   1.000
_cell.angle_alpha   90.00
_cell.angle_beta   90.00
_cell.angle_gamma   90.00
#
_symmetry.space_group_name_H-M   'P 1'
#
loop_
_entity.id
_entity.type
_entity.pdbx_description
1 polymer ?
#
loop_
_entity_poly.entity_id
_entity_poly.type
_entity_poly.pdbx_seq_one_letter_code
_entity_poly.pdbx_strand_id
1 'polypeptide(L)'
;MCLTTLPPNILKSCHAQGTATAVAGSTLSSYQFYSDFTSPLSPAYRTIKVTQRSDIERLYPLLLSYITEPNKANSLREVIVDTHAWPNFYSCFYEANEADDPPPRQDSGEGLNKKRPNRQINQDAHSALERHVTSLGLGDQLTEKIVGALTWKKKHWSGEVPDNARDFDDNERTFATTALIILFSLCEQITILRIAEFPTLLREYLLKNNYGQLNRFALQQLQTVEFVKEYPLDNRVYETVEFLEYIRHFGKLPAMESLTMEGVMETEVNDLVSPGTSNIKNIHLTHCEISGSTLSKMIRSSKALKELRVSLGGLWHMDMGAWNIRPQTVGKSLLQHQNSLKMLDLDILDFDFTEIESWENSRFEDIAQNGDEYFELDKKSSTLPFWQEDIPDDRPYSLTIGSLHDFNAMTHLGIGLNALFGPSYGRKEPPFRLIDGLPPNLEYLCLYGYVKGECEEIDSHVNELMQHKAKYLPRLANIQGVDETVLGVSDLYADDNSQMEDNLWQWPEMKLEWVEAEA
;
A
#
# COMPACT_ATOMS: atom_id res chain seq x y z
N MET A 1 17.60 37.33 -10.75
CA MET A 1 17.58 38.21 -11.94
C MET A 1 18.49 37.64 -13.01
N CYS A 2 17.91 37.08 -14.07
CA CYS A 2 18.24 37.30 -15.48
C CYS A 2 17.52 36.22 -16.28
N LEU A 3 16.38 36.62 -16.82
CA LEU A 3 15.59 35.91 -17.82
C LEU A 3 16.32 35.97 -19.16
N THR A 4 16.49 34.83 -19.82
CA THR A 4 16.59 34.78 -21.29
C THR A 4 15.80 33.61 -21.83
N THR A 5 14.87 33.97 -22.70
CA THR A 5 13.87 33.20 -23.43
C THR A 5 14.48 32.20 -24.42
N LEU A 6 13.98 30.96 -24.44
CA LEU A 6 14.19 29.99 -25.53
C LEU A 6 12.96 29.95 -26.46
N PRO A 7 13.15 29.82 -27.80
CA PRO A 7 12.08 29.84 -28.80
C PRO A 7 11.35 28.49 -28.95
N PRO A 8 10.10 28.47 -29.43
CA PRO A 8 9.30 27.26 -29.56
C PRO A 8 9.59 26.50 -30.86
N ASN A 9 9.40 25.19 -30.81
CA ASN A 9 9.31 24.24 -31.94
C ASN A 9 10.63 23.75 -32.56
N ILE A 10 11.11 22.60 -32.08
CA ILE A 10 11.63 21.53 -32.97
C ILE A 10 11.07 20.19 -32.47
N LEU A 11 9.89 19.84 -32.98
CA LEU A 11 9.42 18.46 -33.08
C LEU A 11 10.34 17.73 -34.05
N LYS A 12 10.97 16.63 -33.62
CA LYS A 12 11.47 15.58 -34.51
C LYS A 12 10.90 14.24 -34.06
N SER A 13 10.23 13.58 -35.01
CA SER A 13 9.65 12.25 -34.89
C SER A 13 10.74 11.19 -34.71
N CYS A 14 10.61 10.36 -33.69
CA CYS A 14 11.29 9.06 -33.63
C CYS A 14 10.28 7.98 -34.02
N HIS A 15 10.46 7.45 -35.24
CA HIS A 15 9.85 6.20 -35.66
C HIS A 15 10.48 5.05 -34.85
N ALA A 16 9.67 4.37 -34.04
CA ALA A 16 9.93 2.99 -33.64
C ALA A 16 8.88 2.10 -34.29
N GLN A 17 9.33 1.31 -35.27
CA GLN A 17 8.55 0.22 -35.85
C GLN A 17 8.54 -0.93 -34.84
N GLY A 18 7.48 -1.03 -34.05
CA GLY A 18 7.12 -2.23 -33.30
C GLY A 18 5.97 -2.93 -33.99
N THR A 19 6.18 -4.19 -34.35
CA THR A 19 5.22 -5.06 -35.04
C THR A 19 3.94 -5.24 -34.23
N ALA A 20 2.84 -4.70 -34.77
CA ALA A 20 1.49 -4.95 -34.31
C ALA A 20 1.17 -6.46 -34.30
N THR A 21 0.98 -7.02 -33.11
CA THR A 21 0.10 -8.18 -32.94
C THR A 21 -1.23 -7.66 -32.45
N ALA A 22 -2.20 -7.65 -33.37
CA ALA A 22 -3.57 -7.27 -33.10
C ALA A 22 -4.21 -8.29 -32.15
N VAL A 23 -4.55 -7.86 -30.94
CA VAL A 23 -5.65 -8.44 -30.16
C VAL A 23 -6.77 -7.42 -30.17
N ALA A 24 -7.81 -7.71 -30.94
CA ALA A 24 -9.00 -6.90 -31.02
C ALA A 24 -9.78 -6.99 -29.70
N GLY A 25 -9.53 -6.04 -28.79
CA GLY A 25 -10.44 -5.71 -27.71
C GLY A 25 -11.56 -4.83 -28.28
N SER A 26 -12.79 -5.33 -28.30
CA SER A 26 -13.96 -4.56 -28.73
C SER A 26 -14.13 -3.34 -27.83
N THR A 27 -13.87 -2.15 -28.36
CA THR A 27 -14.29 -0.88 -27.75
C THR A 27 -15.82 -0.80 -27.77
N LEU A 28 -16.44 -1.37 -26.74
CA LEU A 28 -17.86 -1.17 -26.45
C LEU A 28 -18.08 0.33 -26.24
N SER A 29 -18.83 0.98 -27.14
CA SER A 29 -19.25 2.36 -26.91
C SER A 29 -19.97 2.42 -25.56
N SER A 30 -19.72 3.48 -24.78
CA SER A 30 -20.35 3.73 -23.47
C SER A 30 -21.88 3.54 -23.47
N TYR A 31 -22.52 3.66 -24.63
CA TYR A 31 -23.95 3.50 -24.85
C TYR A 31 -24.47 2.05 -24.86
N GLN A 32 -23.67 1.07 -25.30
CA GLN A 32 -24.11 -0.35 -25.34
C GLN A 32 -24.18 -0.96 -23.94
N PHE A 33 -23.50 -0.38 -22.95
CA PHE A 33 -23.52 -0.85 -21.57
C PHE A 33 -24.85 -0.52 -20.85
N TYR A 34 -25.54 0.56 -21.25
CA TYR A 34 -26.75 1.02 -20.56
C TYR A 34 -28.02 0.23 -20.90
N SER A 35 -28.03 -0.54 -22.00
CA SER A 35 -29.21 -1.29 -22.47
C SER A 35 -29.41 -2.65 -21.80
N ASP A 36 -28.38 -3.24 -21.19
CA ASP A 36 -28.41 -4.67 -20.83
C ASP A 36 -28.78 -4.95 -19.36
N PHE A 37 -28.98 -3.91 -18.54
CA PHE A 37 -29.48 -4.08 -17.17
C PHE A 37 -31.01 -4.19 -17.14
N THR A 38 -31.52 -5.27 -17.72
CA THR A 38 -32.85 -5.80 -17.43
C THR A 38 -32.67 -7.17 -16.76
N SER A 39 -32.11 -7.20 -15.54
CA SER A 39 -31.90 -8.45 -14.80
C SER A 39 -32.20 -8.30 -13.30
N PRO A 40 -32.58 -9.38 -12.61
CA PRO A 40 -33.23 -9.40 -11.30
C PRO A 40 -32.27 -9.03 -10.16
N LEU A 41 -32.76 -9.08 -8.90
CA LEU A 41 -32.00 -8.83 -7.67
C LEU A 41 -30.54 -9.26 -7.77
N SER A 42 -29.59 -8.35 -7.52
CA SER A 42 -28.16 -8.62 -7.63
C SER A 42 -27.77 -9.86 -6.79
N PRO A 43 -26.91 -10.75 -7.33
CA PRO A 43 -26.44 -11.92 -6.62
C PRO A 43 -25.58 -11.53 -5.40
N ALA A 44 -25.31 -12.51 -4.54
CA ALA A 44 -24.35 -12.36 -3.47
C ALA A 44 -22.94 -12.43 -4.04
N TYR A 45 -22.03 -11.55 -3.62
CA TYR A 45 -20.63 -11.58 -4.06
C TYR A 45 -19.70 -11.93 -2.91
N ARG A 46 -18.66 -12.71 -3.22
CA ARG A 46 -17.53 -12.98 -2.33
C ARG A 46 -16.44 -11.93 -2.49
N THR A 47 -16.20 -11.48 -3.72
CA THR A 47 -15.22 -10.43 -4.05
C THR A 47 -15.90 -9.35 -4.88
N ILE A 48 -15.69 -8.09 -4.50
CA ILE A 48 -16.16 -6.90 -5.23
C ILE A 48 -14.95 -6.10 -5.69
N LYS A 49 -14.97 -5.68 -6.95
CA LYS A 49 -13.96 -4.80 -7.54
C LYS A 49 -14.57 -3.44 -7.88
N VAL A 50 -13.87 -2.36 -7.56
CA VAL A 50 -14.26 -0.98 -7.88
C VAL A 50 -13.05 -0.24 -8.46
N THR A 51 -12.72 -0.54 -9.71
CA THR A 51 -11.52 0.01 -10.37
C THR A 51 -11.84 0.84 -11.60
N GLN A 52 -12.95 0.55 -12.27
CA GLN A 52 -13.37 1.23 -13.49
C GLN A 52 -14.83 1.69 -13.44
N ARG A 53 -15.24 2.54 -14.39
CA ARG A 53 -16.61 3.08 -14.47
C ARG A 53 -17.70 1.98 -14.47
N SER A 54 -17.48 0.87 -15.17
CA SER A 54 -18.44 -0.23 -15.24
C SER A 54 -18.70 -0.90 -13.88
N ASP A 55 -17.71 -0.90 -12.98
CA ASP A 55 -17.86 -1.39 -11.62
C ASP A 55 -18.72 -0.43 -10.78
N ILE A 56 -18.47 0.87 -10.89
CA ILE A 56 -19.22 1.93 -10.18
C ILE A 56 -20.72 1.85 -10.52
N GLU A 57 -21.06 1.53 -11.77
CA GLU A 57 -22.45 1.36 -12.20
C GLU A 57 -23.16 0.17 -11.54
N ARG A 58 -22.42 -0.89 -11.19
CA ARG A 58 -22.95 -2.08 -10.50
C ARG A 58 -23.23 -1.83 -9.01
N LEU A 59 -22.58 -0.83 -8.40
CA LEU A 59 -22.68 -0.58 -6.96
C LEU A 59 -24.08 -0.18 -6.51
N TYR A 60 -24.79 0.67 -7.25
CA TYR A 60 -26.10 1.15 -6.81
C TYR A 60 -27.15 0.03 -6.64
N PRO A 61 -27.43 -0.83 -7.64
CA PRO A 61 -28.37 -1.94 -7.47
C PRO A 61 -27.89 -2.97 -6.45
N LEU A 62 -26.56 -3.16 -6.33
CA LEU A 62 -25.97 -4.03 -5.32
C LEU A 62 -26.27 -3.54 -3.90
N LEU A 63 -26.07 -2.25 -3.63
CA LEU A 63 -26.36 -1.66 -2.33
C LEU A 63 -27.84 -1.78 -1.96
N LEU A 64 -28.74 -1.57 -2.93
CA LEU A 64 -30.18 -1.78 -2.73
C LEU A 64 -30.51 -3.25 -2.42
N SER A 65 -29.81 -4.21 -3.04
CA SER A 65 -29.92 -5.63 -2.73
C SER A 65 -29.41 -5.93 -1.31
N TYR A 66 -28.22 -5.43 -0.95
CA TYR A 66 -27.56 -5.74 0.33
C TYR A 66 -28.28 -5.14 1.54
N ILE A 67 -28.87 -3.94 1.40
CA ILE A 67 -29.64 -3.33 2.50
C ILE A 67 -30.98 -4.04 2.73
N THR A 68 -31.55 -4.68 1.70
CA THR A 68 -32.83 -5.41 1.81
C THR A 68 -32.64 -6.88 2.14
N GLU A 69 -31.51 -7.47 1.75
CA GLU A 69 -31.14 -8.86 1.99
C GLU A 69 -29.76 -8.95 2.69
N PRO A 70 -29.68 -8.71 4.01
CA PRO A 70 -28.40 -8.66 4.74
C PRO A 70 -27.54 -9.94 4.62
N ASN A 71 -28.18 -11.09 4.37
CA ASN A 71 -27.46 -12.35 4.14
C ASN A 71 -26.56 -12.29 2.89
N LYS A 72 -26.92 -11.51 1.87
CA LYS A 72 -26.06 -11.27 0.70
C LYS A 72 -24.87 -10.39 1.03
N ALA A 73 -25.04 -9.38 1.90
CA ALA A 73 -23.92 -8.56 2.36
C ALA A 73 -22.89 -9.40 3.15
N ASN A 74 -23.37 -10.38 3.90
CA ASN A 74 -22.53 -11.28 4.70
C ASN A 74 -21.70 -12.27 3.89
N SER A 75 -21.87 -12.38 2.57
CA SER A 75 -21.00 -13.21 1.72
C SER A 75 -19.70 -12.51 1.33
N LEU A 76 -19.65 -11.18 1.42
CA LEU A 76 -18.50 -10.40 0.99
C LEU A 76 -17.30 -10.67 1.91
N ARG A 77 -16.15 -11.01 1.32
CA ARG A 77 -14.88 -11.28 2.02
C ARG A 77 -13.77 -10.35 1.57
N GLU A 78 -13.81 -9.93 0.32
CA GLU A 78 -12.74 -9.14 -0.29
C GLU A 78 -13.31 -7.95 -1.06
N VAL A 79 -12.66 -6.80 -0.92
CA VAL A 79 -12.95 -5.61 -1.71
C VAL A 79 -11.65 -5.11 -2.34
N ILE A 80 -11.72 -4.76 -3.62
CA ILE A 80 -10.61 -4.26 -4.43
C ILE A 80 -10.96 -2.85 -4.90
N VAL A 81 -10.09 -1.88 -4.64
CA VAL A 81 -10.30 -0.47 -4.93
C VAL A 81 -9.06 0.13 -5.58
N ASP A 82 -9.24 0.67 -6.78
CA ASP A 82 -8.24 1.47 -7.49
C ASP A 82 -8.99 2.65 -8.09
N THR A 83 -8.57 3.89 -7.83
CA THR A 83 -9.30 5.06 -8.31
C THR A 83 -8.72 5.65 -9.59
N HIS A 84 -7.64 5.07 -10.11
CA HIS A 84 -6.94 5.54 -11.29
C HIS A 84 -7.87 5.64 -12.52
N ALA A 85 -8.56 4.54 -12.85
CA ALA A 85 -9.49 4.48 -13.98
C ALA A 85 -10.92 4.94 -13.63
N TRP A 86 -11.10 5.63 -12.49
CA TRP A 86 -12.37 6.27 -12.18
C TRP A 86 -12.62 7.45 -13.14
N PRO A 87 -13.90 7.78 -13.41
CA PRO A 87 -14.27 8.89 -14.29
C PRO A 87 -13.56 10.21 -13.93
N ASN A 88 -12.67 10.70 -14.79
CA ASN A 88 -11.96 11.98 -14.60
C ASN A 88 -12.11 12.88 -15.83
N PHE A 89 -12.71 14.06 -15.65
CA PHE A 89 -12.88 15.05 -16.72
C PHE A 89 -11.54 15.64 -17.20
N TYR A 90 -10.49 15.59 -16.37
CA TYR A 90 -9.18 16.21 -16.60
C TYR A 90 -8.12 15.28 -17.20
N SER A 91 -8.45 14.02 -17.56
CA SER A 91 -7.52 13.16 -18.31
C SER A 91 -7.13 13.73 -19.70
N CYS A 92 -7.78 14.81 -20.12
CA CYS A 92 -7.58 15.55 -21.36
C CYS A 92 -6.23 16.27 -21.55
N PHE A 93 -5.30 16.22 -20.60
CA PHE A 93 -3.99 16.89 -20.71
C PHE A 93 -2.79 15.98 -20.92
N TYR A 94 -2.99 14.66 -20.87
CA TYR A 94 -1.99 13.68 -21.33
C TYR A 94 -2.40 13.23 -22.73
N GLU A 95 -1.46 13.24 -23.67
CA GLU A 95 -1.75 12.90 -25.07
C GLU A 95 -2.36 11.50 -25.13
N ALA A 96 -3.58 11.41 -25.66
CA ALA A 96 -4.29 10.16 -25.97
C ALA A 96 -3.59 9.38 -27.10
N ASN A 97 -2.34 8.99 -26.86
CA ASN A 97 -1.52 8.16 -27.75
C ASN A 97 -1.47 6.70 -27.29
N GLU A 98 -2.01 6.35 -26.13
CA GLU A 98 -2.12 4.96 -25.69
C GLU A 98 -3.57 4.46 -25.83
N ALA A 99 -3.71 3.25 -26.39
CA ALA A 99 -4.96 2.70 -26.90
C ALA A 99 -6.00 2.32 -25.81
N ASP A 100 -5.68 2.53 -24.53
CA ASP A 100 -6.44 2.00 -23.40
C ASP A 100 -7.08 3.06 -22.50
N ASP A 101 -6.79 4.36 -22.72
CA ASP A 101 -7.48 5.43 -21.99
C ASP A 101 -8.89 5.65 -22.55
N PRO A 102 -9.96 5.61 -21.72
CA PRO A 102 -11.31 5.88 -22.20
C PRO A 102 -11.37 7.34 -22.66
N PRO A 103 -11.72 7.61 -23.94
CA PRO A 103 -11.75 8.97 -24.45
C PRO A 103 -12.70 9.82 -23.60
N PRO A 104 -12.37 11.12 -23.38
CA PRO A 104 -13.22 12.00 -22.61
C PRO A 104 -14.63 12.00 -23.19
N ARG A 105 -15.61 12.13 -22.31
CA ARG A 105 -17.02 12.14 -22.71
C ARG A 105 -17.27 13.41 -23.54
N GLN A 106 -17.32 13.25 -24.86
CA GLN A 106 -17.64 14.33 -25.79
C GLN A 106 -19.13 14.66 -25.81
N ASP A 107 -19.95 13.82 -25.19
CA ASP A 107 -21.40 13.90 -25.25
C ASP A 107 -21.95 14.81 -24.15
N SER A 108 -22.65 15.87 -24.56
CA SER A 108 -23.46 16.69 -23.65
C SER A 108 -24.58 15.85 -23.00
N GLY A 109 -25.03 16.25 -21.81
CA GLY A 109 -26.10 15.55 -21.06
C GLY A 109 -27.38 15.26 -21.89
N GLU A 110 -27.67 16.09 -22.89
CA GLU A 110 -28.80 15.91 -23.83
C GLU A 110 -28.72 14.65 -24.71
N GLY A 111 -27.51 14.23 -25.14
CA GLY A 111 -27.32 13.05 -25.98
C GLY A 111 -27.58 11.73 -25.23
N LEU A 112 -27.32 11.74 -23.93
CA LEU A 112 -27.46 10.61 -23.02
C LEU A 112 -28.91 10.41 -22.55
N ASN A 113 -29.65 11.51 -22.40
CA ASN A 113 -31.07 11.52 -22.04
C ASN A 113 -31.97 10.78 -23.04
N LYS A 114 -31.61 10.75 -24.33
CA LYS A 114 -32.42 10.12 -25.38
C LYS A 114 -32.29 8.59 -25.44
N LYS A 115 -31.30 7.99 -24.77
CA LYS A 115 -30.92 6.59 -24.96
C LYS A 115 -30.90 5.75 -23.68
N ARG A 116 -31.12 6.34 -22.49
CA ARG A 116 -31.06 5.61 -21.22
C ARG A 116 -32.42 5.07 -20.79
N PRO A 117 -32.48 3.80 -20.35
CA PRO A 117 -33.72 3.24 -19.82
C PRO A 117 -34.08 3.90 -18.49
N ASN A 118 -35.34 4.32 -18.35
CA ASN A 118 -35.91 4.71 -17.06
C ASN A 118 -36.08 3.44 -16.21
N ARG A 119 -35.19 3.24 -15.23
CA ARG A 119 -35.19 2.06 -14.36
C ARG A 119 -36.06 2.31 -13.13
N GLN A 120 -36.93 1.36 -12.79
CA GLN A 120 -37.71 1.43 -11.55
C GLN A 120 -36.78 1.37 -10.33
N ILE A 121 -37.03 2.23 -9.34
CA ILE A 121 -36.28 2.27 -8.09
C ILE A 121 -37.16 1.75 -6.96
N ASN A 122 -36.62 0.83 -6.17
CA ASN A 122 -37.20 0.47 -4.88
C ASN A 122 -36.97 1.63 -3.89
N GLN A 123 -38.01 2.44 -3.69
CA GLN A 123 -37.94 3.63 -2.83
C GLN A 123 -37.67 3.26 -1.37
N ASP A 124 -38.24 2.15 -0.89
CA ASP A 124 -38.06 1.70 0.49
C ASP A 124 -36.61 1.28 0.76
N ALA A 125 -35.99 0.58 -0.21
CA ALA A 125 -34.58 0.22 -0.16
C ALA A 125 -33.66 1.45 -0.16
N HIS A 126 -33.97 2.45 -1.00
CA HIS A 126 -33.21 3.70 -1.01
C HIS A 126 -33.30 4.46 0.32
N SER A 127 -34.51 4.62 0.85
CA SER A 127 -34.71 5.24 2.17
C SER A 127 -34.11 4.41 3.32
N ALA A 128 -33.90 3.11 3.13
CA ALA A 128 -33.12 2.29 4.07
C ALA A 128 -31.63 2.63 4.01
N LEU A 129 -31.06 2.87 2.83
CA LEU A 129 -29.66 3.32 2.69
C LEU A 129 -29.43 4.68 3.36
N GLU A 130 -30.31 5.66 3.12
CA GLU A 130 -30.21 6.98 3.74
C GLU A 130 -30.25 6.87 5.27
N ARG A 131 -31.21 6.11 5.81
CA ARG A 131 -31.30 5.87 7.27
C ARG A 131 -30.07 5.17 7.82
N HIS A 132 -29.52 4.19 7.10
CA HIS A 132 -28.29 3.51 7.49
C HIS A 132 -27.13 4.51 7.60
N VAL A 133 -26.92 5.32 6.56
CA VAL A 133 -25.88 6.37 6.56
C VAL A 133 -26.05 7.35 7.72
N THR A 134 -27.26 7.87 7.94
CA THR A 134 -27.54 8.80 9.05
C THR A 134 -27.27 8.16 10.42
N SER A 135 -27.40 6.83 10.54
CA SER A 135 -27.15 6.12 11.80
C SER A 135 -25.66 5.92 12.12
N LEU A 136 -24.75 6.08 11.15
CA LEU A 136 -23.32 5.79 11.32
C LEU A 136 -22.58 6.75 12.29
N GLY A 137 -23.14 7.94 12.54
CA GLY A 137 -22.51 8.92 13.44
C GLY A 137 -21.34 9.67 12.80
N LEU A 138 -21.43 9.99 11.51
CA LEU A 138 -20.35 10.62 10.74
C LEU A 138 -20.17 12.13 11.01
N GLY A 139 -21.13 12.76 11.70
CA GLY A 139 -21.28 14.21 11.80
C GLY A 139 -22.08 14.77 10.62
N ASP A 140 -22.65 15.96 10.81
CA ASP A 140 -23.63 16.54 9.89
C ASP A 140 -23.05 16.74 8.49
N GLN A 141 -21.86 17.35 8.38
CA GLN A 141 -21.24 17.67 7.10
C GLN A 141 -20.94 16.43 6.24
N LEU A 142 -20.36 15.38 6.83
CA LEU A 142 -20.03 14.15 6.09
C LEU A 142 -21.30 13.37 5.72
N THR A 143 -22.28 13.34 6.64
CA THR A 143 -23.59 12.72 6.39
C THR A 143 -24.31 13.40 5.22
N GLU A 144 -24.36 14.73 5.20
CA GLU A 144 -24.99 15.51 4.12
C GLU A 144 -24.34 15.24 2.76
N LYS A 145 -23.00 15.18 2.68
CA LYS A 145 -22.30 14.86 1.43
C LYS A 145 -22.65 13.47 0.91
N ILE A 146 -22.68 12.46 1.78
CA ILE A 146 -22.98 11.06 1.41
C ILE A 146 -24.45 10.91 0.99
N VAL A 147 -25.39 11.51 1.74
CA VAL A 147 -26.82 11.50 1.39
C VAL A 147 -27.06 12.26 0.07
N GLY A 148 -26.36 13.37 -0.15
CA GLY A 148 -26.39 14.11 -1.41
C GLY A 148 -25.95 13.27 -2.60
N ALA A 149 -24.86 12.50 -2.46
CA ALA A 149 -24.37 11.60 -3.49
C ALA A 149 -25.34 10.45 -3.79
N LEU A 150 -25.98 9.86 -2.76
CA LEU A 150 -27.04 8.87 -2.93
C LEU A 150 -28.26 9.45 -3.65
N THR A 151 -28.69 10.65 -3.27
CA THR A 151 -29.81 11.37 -3.88
C THR A 151 -29.53 11.64 -5.36
N TRP A 152 -28.32 12.11 -5.67
CA TRP A 152 -27.88 12.32 -7.04
C TRP A 152 -27.91 11.01 -7.85
N LYS A 153 -27.33 9.92 -7.33
CA LYS A 153 -27.29 8.63 -8.05
C LYS A 153 -28.69 8.08 -8.27
N LYS A 154 -29.61 8.26 -7.31
CA LYS A 154 -31.03 7.90 -7.45
C LYS A 154 -31.68 8.62 -8.63
N LYS A 155 -31.61 9.96 -8.67
CA LYS A 155 -32.15 10.76 -9.78
C LYS A 155 -31.57 10.28 -11.10
N HIS A 156 -30.26 10.04 -11.10
CA HIS A 156 -29.56 9.57 -12.26
C HIS A 156 -30.00 8.18 -12.74
N TRP A 157 -30.24 7.26 -11.82
CA TRP A 157 -30.75 5.92 -12.10
C TRP A 157 -32.19 5.95 -12.65
N SER A 158 -33.00 6.93 -12.23
CA SER A 158 -34.34 7.21 -12.78
C SER A 158 -34.33 7.91 -14.14
N GLY A 159 -33.15 8.24 -14.68
CA GLY A 159 -33.02 8.86 -16.01
C GLY A 159 -32.91 10.39 -16.01
N GLU A 160 -32.77 11.04 -14.86
CA GLU A 160 -32.43 12.46 -14.80
C GLU A 160 -30.91 12.65 -15.02
N VAL A 161 -30.48 13.55 -15.91
CA VAL A 161 -29.03 13.78 -16.18
C VAL A 161 -28.68 15.24 -15.88
N PRO A 162 -27.51 15.50 -15.26
CA PRO A 162 -27.00 16.86 -15.08
C PRO A 162 -26.81 17.63 -16.41
N ASP A 163 -26.88 18.96 -16.35
CA ASP A 163 -26.76 19.84 -17.52
C ASP A 163 -25.36 19.81 -18.16
N ASN A 164 -24.31 19.45 -17.42
CA ASN A 164 -22.94 19.37 -17.92
C ASN A 164 -22.22 18.04 -17.54
N ALA A 165 -21.21 17.67 -18.34
CA ALA A 165 -20.48 16.41 -18.20
C ALA A 165 -19.47 16.40 -17.04
N ARG A 166 -18.92 17.56 -16.65
CA ARG A 166 -17.98 17.68 -15.53
C ARG A 166 -18.67 17.35 -14.20
N ASP A 167 -19.82 17.95 -13.96
CA ASP A 167 -20.63 17.69 -12.77
C ASP A 167 -21.02 16.21 -12.72
N PHE A 168 -21.18 15.56 -13.87
CA PHE A 168 -21.46 14.13 -13.90
C PHE A 168 -20.32 13.28 -13.33
N ASP A 169 -19.10 13.43 -13.86
CA ASP A 169 -17.96 12.60 -13.45
C ASP A 169 -17.57 12.88 -11.99
N ASP A 170 -17.61 14.15 -11.55
CA ASP A 170 -17.35 14.54 -10.16
C ASP A 170 -18.37 13.91 -9.19
N ASN A 171 -19.65 13.92 -9.55
CA ASN A 171 -20.69 13.26 -8.77
C ASN A 171 -20.58 11.72 -8.82
N GLU A 172 -20.13 11.14 -9.94
CA GLU A 172 -19.93 9.70 -10.07
C GLU A 172 -18.79 9.21 -9.16
N ARG A 173 -17.66 9.91 -9.08
CA ARG A 173 -16.57 9.62 -8.14
C ARG A 173 -17.02 9.77 -6.69
N THR A 174 -17.80 10.82 -6.40
CA THR A 174 -18.37 11.04 -5.06
C THR A 174 -19.33 9.91 -4.68
N PHE A 175 -20.14 9.43 -5.62
CA PHE A 175 -21.00 8.27 -5.42
C PHE A 175 -20.19 6.98 -5.23
N ALA A 176 -19.14 6.73 -6.02
CA ALA A 176 -18.28 5.55 -5.87
C ALA A 176 -17.69 5.49 -4.46
N THR A 177 -17.16 6.62 -3.98
CA THR A 177 -16.64 6.74 -2.61
C THR A 177 -17.73 6.50 -1.55
N THR A 178 -18.91 7.08 -1.75
CA THR A 178 -20.09 6.85 -0.89
C THR A 178 -20.48 5.37 -0.86
N ALA A 179 -20.45 4.71 -2.01
CA ALA A 179 -20.80 3.31 -2.11
C ALA A 179 -19.80 2.41 -1.37
N LEU A 180 -18.50 2.71 -1.41
CA LEU A 180 -17.48 2.03 -0.60
C LEU A 180 -17.74 2.17 0.90
N ILE A 181 -18.04 3.38 1.37
CA ILE A 181 -18.40 3.63 2.79
C ILE A 181 -19.61 2.79 3.22
N ILE A 182 -20.63 2.73 2.38
CA ILE A 182 -21.83 1.92 2.64
C ILE A 182 -21.50 0.43 2.61
N LEU A 183 -20.71 -0.04 1.63
CA LEU A 183 -20.26 -1.43 1.57
C LEU A 183 -19.51 -1.83 2.85
N PHE A 184 -18.52 -1.04 3.27
CA PHE A 184 -17.73 -1.31 4.46
C PHE A 184 -18.56 -1.33 5.74
N SER A 185 -19.58 -0.47 5.84
CA SER A 185 -20.46 -0.41 7.00
C SER A 185 -21.59 -1.46 7.00
N LEU A 186 -21.97 -1.99 5.84
CA LEU A 186 -22.99 -3.06 5.73
C LEU A 186 -22.39 -4.47 5.83
N CYS A 187 -21.18 -4.66 5.31
CA CYS A 187 -20.58 -5.99 5.15
C CYS A 187 -19.62 -6.28 6.30
N GLU A 188 -20.09 -7.05 7.30
CA GLU A 188 -19.31 -7.30 8.53
C GLU A 188 -18.17 -8.31 8.35
N GLN A 189 -18.19 -9.08 7.27
CA GLN A 189 -17.33 -10.24 7.05
C GLN A 189 -16.14 -9.95 6.11
N ILE A 190 -15.87 -8.69 5.78
CA ILE A 190 -14.70 -8.32 4.97
C ILE A 190 -13.43 -8.67 5.75
N THR A 191 -12.58 -9.52 5.17
CA THR A 191 -11.31 -9.97 5.74
C THR A 191 -10.09 -9.45 4.97
N ILE A 192 -10.27 -9.11 3.69
CA ILE A 192 -9.20 -8.63 2.80
C ILE A 192 -9.64 -7.32 2.14
N LEU A 193 -8.79 -6.30 2.18
CA LEU A 193 -8.97 -5.06 1.44
C LEU A 193 -7.73 -4.80 0.58
N ARG A 194 -7.92 -4.75 -0.73
CA ARG A 194 -6.90 -4.34 -1.70
C ARG A 194 -7.20 -2.90 -2.11
N ILE A 195 -6.33 -1.95 -1.81
CA ILE A 195 -6.61 -0.53 -2.04
C ILE A 195 -5.34 0.23 -2.41
N ALA A 196 -5.38 1.03 -3.47
CA ALA A 196 -4.27 1.89 -3.89
C ALA A 196 -4.33 3.30 -3.27
N GLU A 197 -5.54 3.87 -3.18
CA GLU A 197 -5.74 5.31 -2.93
C GLU A 197 -6.94 5.55 -2.01
N PHE A 198 -6.90 6.66 -1.27
CA PHE A 198 -7.95 7.05 -0.31
C PHE A 198 -8.58 8.40 -0.69
N PRO A 199 -9.68 8.41 -1.47
CA PRO A 199 -10.45 9.63 -1.70
C PRO A 199 -10.86 10.29 -0.38
N THR A 200 -10.89 11.64 -0.34
CA THR A 200 -11.04 12.41 0.90
C THR A 200 -12.20 11.95 1.79
N LEU A 201 -13.37 11.64 1.21
CA LEU A 201 -14.53 11.15 2.00
C LEU A 201 -14.28 9.76 2.61
N LEU A 202 -13.59 8.88 1.89
CA LEU A 202 -13.23 7.56 2.41
C LEU A 202 -12.19 7.69 3.52
N ARG A 203 -11.20 8.56 3.33
CA ARG A 203 -10.17 8.90 4.33
C ARG A 203 -10.80 9.32 5.66
N GLU A 204 -11.71 10.29 5.62
CA GLU A 204 -12.43 10.77 6.82
C GLU A 204 -13.24 9.65 7.49
N TYR A 205 -13.92 8.80 6.72
CA TYR A 205 -14.68 7.67 7.25
C TYR A 205 -13.79 6.62 7.93
N LEU A 206 -12.68 6.24 7.29
CA LEU A 206 -11.75 5.24 7.80
C LEU A 206 -11.08 5.70 9.10
N LEU A 207 -10.67 6.97 9.18
CA LEU A 207 -10.14 7.57 10.41
C LEU A 207 -11.18 7.51 11.54
N LYS A 208 -12.41 7.95 11.30
CA LYS A 208 -13.47 7.87 12.32
C LYS A 208 -13.72 6.45 12.78
N ASN A 209 -13.71 5.48 11.85
CA ASN A 209 -13.88 4.08 12.17
C ASN A 209 -12.74 3.54 13.06
N ASN A 210 -11.50 3.76 12.64
CA ASN A 210 -10.30 3.22 13.29
C ASN A 210 -10.10 3.80 14.70
N TYR A 211 -10.54 5.04 14.94
CA TYR A 211 -10.44 5.72 16.24
C TYR A 211 -11.72 5.63 17.08
N GLY A 212 -12.67 4.77 16.69
CA GLY A 212 -13.86 4.48 17.49
C GLY A 212 -14.83 5.66 17.61
N GLN A 213 -14.85 6.57 16.63
CA GLN A 213 -15.72 7.75 16.61
C GLN A 213 -17.05 7.51 15.88
N LEU A 214 -17.28 6.31 15.32
CA LEU A 214 -18.55 5.93 14.71
C LEU A 214 -19.50 5.31 15.74
N ASN A 215 -20.80 5.40 15.48
CA ASN A 215 -21.82 4.71 16.29
C ASN A 215 -21.78 3.19 16.11
N ARG A 216 -21.31 2.73 14.94
CA ARG A 216 -21.12 1.31 14.61
C ARG A 216 -19.77 1.15 13.93
N PHE A 217 -18.97 0.23 14.44
CA PHE A 217 -17.65 -0.04 13.90
C PHE A 217 -17.75 -0.99 12.72
N ALA A 218 -17.15 -0.59 11.62
CA ALA A 218 -17.01 -1.36 10.39
C ALA A 218 -15.67 -2.11 10.36
N LEU A 219 -15.54 -3.05 9.42
CA LEU A 219 -14.27 -3.74 9.12
C LEU A 219 -13.66 -4.48 10.34
N GLN A 220 -14.50 -4.93 11.28
CA GLN A 220 -14.02 -5.57 12.52
C GLN A 220 -13.35 -6.94 12.28
N GLN A 221 -13.59 -7.56 11.13
CA GLN A 221 -12.97 -8.82 10.70
C GLN A 221 -11.83 -8.61 9.69
N LEU A 222 -11.47 -7.36 9.36
CA LEU A 222 -10.41 -7.08 8.40
C LEU A 222 -9.07 -7.53 8.97
N GLN A 223 -8.40 -8.45 8.26
CA GLN A 223 -7.14 -9.07 8.65
C GLN A 223 -5.97 -8.57 7.79
N THR A 224 -6.22 -8.39 6.49
CA THR A 224 -5.19 -8.07 5.52
C THR A 224 -5.55 -6.84 4.72
N VAL A 225 -4.59 -5.93 4.62
CA VAL A 225 -4.63 -4.77 3.71
C VAL A 225 -3.45 -4.90 2.76
N GLU A 226 -3.73 -4.81 1.47
CA GLU A 226 -2.71 -4.90 0.42
C GLU A 226 -2.80 -3.67 -0.49
N PHE A 227 -1.65 -3.06 -0.78
CA PHE A 227 -1.56 -2.13 -1.90
C PHE A 227 -1.67 -2.93 -3.19
N VAL A 228 -2.62 -2.56 -4.04
CA VAL A 228 -2.79 -3.14 -5.39
C VAL A 228 -3.27 -2.05 -6.31
N LYS A 229 -2.62 -1.93 -7.46
CA LYS A 229 -3.03 -1.07 -8.55
C LYS A 229 -3.32 -1.93 -9.79
N GLU A 230 -4.51 -1.78 -10.36
CA GLU A 230 -4.89 -2.53 -11.57
C GLU A 230 -4.32 -1.86 -12.82
N TYR A 231 -4.23 -0.53 -12.79
CA TYR A 231 -3.75 0.28 -13.90
C TYR A 231 -2.58 1.16 -13.43
N PRO A 232 -1.36 0.59 -13.28
CA PRO A 232 -0.17 1.38 -13.06
C PRO A 232 0.08 2.32 -14.26
N LEU A 233 0.52 3.54 -13.98
CA LEU A 233 0.77 4.55 -15.03
C LEU A 233 1.90 4.14 -15.96
N ASP A 234 2.94 3.55 -15.38
CA ASP A 234 4.10 3.03 -16.10
C ASP A 234 4.62 1.84 -15.29
N ASN A 235 4.61 0.64 -15.89
CA ASN A 235 5.06 -0.59 -15.23
C ASN A 235 6.55 -0.58 -14.86
N ARG A 236 7.32 0.39 -15.36
CA ARG A 236 8.75 0.52 -15.12
C ARG A 236 9.09 1.34 -13.87
N VAL A 237 8.13 2.11 -13.34
CA VAL A 237 8.36 3.01 -12.19
C VAL A 237 7.57 2.54 -10.97
N TYR A 238 8.03 2.92 -9.77
CA TYR A 238 7.26 2.65 -8.57
C TYR A 238 6.00 3.52 -8.49
N GLU A 239 4.99 2.99 -7.81
CA GLU A 239 3.79 3.73 -7.45
C GLU A 239 4.00 4.55 -6.18
N THR A 240 3.61 5.82 -6.20
CA THR A 240 3.81 6.71 -5.05
C THR A 240 2.76 6.46 -3.98
N VAL A 241 3.20 6.23 -2.74
CA VAL A 241 2.31 5.94 -1.61
C VAL A 241 2.73 6.69 -0.35
N GLU A 242 1.73 7.07 0.45
CA GLU A 242 1.95 7.54 1.81
C GLU A 242 1.86 6.36 2.78
N PHE A 243 3.00 5.74 3.10
CA PHE A 243 3.06 4.50 3.88
C PHE A 243 2.33 4.57 5.24
N LEU A 244 2.47 5.69 5.96
CA LEU A 244 1.89 5.86 7.29
C LEU A 244 0.36 6.01 7.25
N GLU A 245 -0.21 6.43 6.12
CA GLU A 245 -1.65 6.56 5.94
C GLU A 245 -2.37 5.21 6.13
N TYR A 246 -1.80 4.12 5.59
CA TYR A 246 -2.36 2.77 5.73
C TYR A 246 -2.42 2.30 7.19
N ILE A 247 -1.34 2.55 7.94
CA ILE A 247 -1.30 2.22 9.37
C ILE A 247 -2.32 3.06 10.13
N ARG A 248 -2.46 4.34 9.76
CA ARG A 248 -3.39 5.26 10.39
C ARG A 248 -4.85 4.91 10.14
N HIS A 249 -5.19 4.37 8.97
CA HIS A 249 -6.56 3.98 8.61
C HIS A 249 -6.99 2.61 9.15
N PHE A 250 -6.06 1.66 9.29
CA PHE A 250 -6.41 0.27 9.60
C PHE A 250 -5.74 -0.29 10.84
N GLY A 251 -4.68 0.36 11.32
CA GLY A 251 -3.81 -0.19 12.35
C GLY A 251 -4.50 -0.48 13.68
N LYS A 252 -5.61 0.18 14.02
CA LYS A 252 -6.29 -0.06 15.31
C LYS A 252 -7.45 -1.05 15.21
N LEU A 253 -7.77 -1.54 14.01
CA LEU A 253 -8.82 -2.54 13.83
C LEU A 253 -8.48 -3.82 14.59
N PRO A 254 -9.47 -4.47 15.24
CA PRO A 254 -9.20 -5.52 16.22
C PRO A 254 -8.65 -6.81 15.61
N ALA A 255 -9.06 -7.15 14.38
CA ALA A 255 -8.62 -8.34 13.67
C ALA A 255 -7.41 -8.09 12.76
N MET A 256 -6.91 -6.86 12.66
CA MET A 256 -5.85 -6.48 11.73
C MET A 256 -4.57 -7.27 12.00
N GLU A 257 -3.98 -7.85 10.95
CA GLU A 257 -2.78 -8.68 11.07
C GLU A 257 -1.68 -8.27 10.08
N SER A 258 -2.01 -8.03 8.81
CA SER A 258 -1.01 -7.94 7.74
C SER A 258 -1.18 -6.71 6.87
N LEU A 259 -0.08 -6.01 6.65
CA LEU A 259 0.04 -4.95 5.65
C LEU A 259 1.08 -5.36 4.60
N THR A 260 0.66 -5.41 3.34
CA THR A 260 1.53 -5.78 2.22
C THR A 260 1.53 -4.67 1.19
N MET A 261 2.72 -4.29 0.74
CA MET A 261 2.91 -3.32 -0.33
C MET A 261 4.04 -3.78 -1.23
N GLU A 262 3.83 -3.66 -2.53
CA GLU A 262 4.78 -4.10 -3.54
C GLU A 262 4.88 -3.10 -4.68
N GLY A 263 6.09 -2.82 -5.17
CA GLY A 263 6.31 -1.90 -6.28
C GLY A 263 6.04 -0.43 -5.94
N VAL A 264 6.29 -0.02 -4.69
CA VAL A 264 5.89 1.30 -4.18
C VAL A 264 7.06 2.18 -3.75
N MET A 265 6.96 3.49 -3.98
CA MET A 265 7.89 4.50 -3.48
C MET A 265 7.21 5.48 -2.52
N GLU A 266 7.98 6.02 -1.59
CA GLU A 266 7.53 7.01 -0.62
C GLU A 266 7.16 8.33 -1.30
N THR A 267 5.96 8.83 -1.00
CA THR A 267 5.57 10.22 -1.28
C THR A 267 5.75 11.12 -0.05
N GLU A 268 5.38 12.39 -0.17
CA GLU A 268 5.28 13.32 0.95
C GLU A 268 4.53 12.71 2.15
N VAL A 269 5.20 12.58 3.29
CA VAL A 269 4.55 12.19 4.54
C VAL A 269 3.63 13.32 5.02
N ASN A 270 2.36 13.04 5.29
CA ASN A 270 1.38 13.99 5.84
C ASN A 270 0.79 13.49 7.16
N ASP A 271 0.88 12.18 7.41
CA ASP A 271 0.33 11.47 8.54
C ASP A 271 1.42 10.93 9.47
N LEU A 272 1.15 10.98 10.77
CA LEU A 272 2.01 10.39 11.78
C LEU A 272 1.23 9.37 12.60
N VAL A 273 1.93 8.29 12.96
CA VAL A 273 1.41 7.26 13.85
C VAL A 273 2.36 7.12 15.04
N SER A 274 1.80 7.11 16.26
CA SER A 274 2.62 6.91 17.46
C SER A 274 3.05 5.44 17.61
N PRO A 275 4.25 5.17 18.14
CA PRO A 275 4.73 3.80 18.36
C PRO A 275 3.81 2.97 19.26
N GLY A 276 3.73 1.67 19.03
CA GLY A 276 2.98 0.73 19.87
C GLY A 276 1.46 0.90 19.86
N THR A 277 0.90 1.55 18.85
CA THR A 277 -0.54 1.83 18.76
C THR A 277 -1.28 0.91 17.77
N SER A 278 -0.57 0.33 16.81
CA SER A 278 -1.11 -0.54 15.76
C SER A 278 -1.16 -2.02 16.17
N ASN A 279 -2.20 -2.73 15.75
CA ASN A 279 -2.41 -4.16 15.88
C ASN A 279 -1.78 -4.97 14.73
N ILE A 280 -1.28 -4.31 13.68
CA ILE A 280 -0.56 -4.96 12.57
C ILE A 280 0.63 -5.75 13.15
N LYS A 281 0.80 -6.98 12.66
CA LYS A 281 1.80 -7.94 13.12
C LYS A 281 2.78 -8.30 12.01
N ASN A 282 2.34 -8.23 10.76
CA ASN A 282 3.13 -8.59 9.59
C ASN A 282 3.18 -7.37 8.67
N ILE A 283 4.40 -6.93 8.35
CA ILE A 283 4.64 -5.84 7.40
C ILE A 283 5.55 -6.38 6.31
N HIS A 284 5.05 -6.43 5.08
CA HIS A 284 5.80 -6.87 3.91
C HIS A 284 5.85 -5.73 2.90
N LEU A 285 7.05 -5.19 2.69
CA LEU A 285 7.35 -4.13 1.73
C LEU A 285 8.35 -4.71 0.72
N THR A 286 7.87 -5.19 -0.41
CA THR A 286 8.74 -5.80 -1.45
C THR A 286 8.88 -4.87 -2.63
N HIS A 287 10.06 -4.84 -3.26
CA HIS A 287 10.32 -3.93 -4.38
C HIS A 287 9.89 -2.50 -4.05
N CYS A 288 10.40 -1.95 -2.95
CA CYS A 288 10.00 -0.64 -2.48
C CYS A 288 11.14 0.37 -2.40
N GLU A 289 10.79 1.64 -2.30
CA GLU A 289 11.67 2.77 -2.04
C GLU A 289 11.10 3.55 -0.85
N ILE A 290 11.82 3.55 0.27
CA ILE A 290 11.34 4.06 1.56
C ILE A 290 12.47 4.70 2.36
N SER A 291 12.22 5.85 2.99
CA SER A 291 13.19 6.47 3.90
C SER A 291 13.41 5.66 5.18
N GLY A 292 14.59 5.83 5.78
CA GLY A 292 14.91 5.20 7.07
C GLY A 292 13.97 5.65 8.19
N SER A 293 13.57 6.93 8.16
CA SER A 293 12.62 7.53 9.12
C SER A 293 11.23 6.89 9.02
N THR A 294 10.68 6.73 7.81
CA THR A 294 9.35 6.12 7.62
C THR A 294 9.38 4.63 7.92
N LEU A 295 10.39 3.89 7.45
CA LEU A 295 10.56 2.47 7.77
C LEU A 295 10.60 2.25 9.30
N SER A 296 11.35 3.08 10.02
CA SER A 296 11.43 3.01 11.48
C SER A 296 10.09 3.27 12.16
N LYS A 297 9.35 4.28 11.70
CA LYS A 297 7.99 4.56 12.23
C LYS A 297 7.03 3.41 11.92
N MET A 298 7.10 2.79 10.74
CA MET A 298 6.30 1.61 10.41
C MET A 298 6.60 0.43 11.35
N ILE A 299 7.87 0.08 11.54
CA ILE A 299 8.30 -0.98 12.47
C ILE A 299 7.78 -0.69 13.87
N ARG A 300 7.99 0.53 14.37
CA ARG A 300 7.67 0.91 15.75
C ARG A 300 6.18 1.13 16.00
N SER A 301 5.37 1.37 14.96
CA SER A 301 3.92 1.57 15.09
C SER A 301 3.22 0.37 15.72
N SER A 302 3.71 -0.84 15.46
CA SER A 302 3.11 -2.10 15.87
C SER A 302 3.24 -2.34 17.38
N LYS A 303 2.23 -2.96 18.00
CA LYS A 303 2.27 -3.40 19.40
C LYS A 303 3.17 -4.62 19.61
N ALA A 304 3.17 -5.54 18.66
CA ALA A 304 3.93 -6.78 18.69
C ALA A 304 4.16 -7.30 17.26
N LEU A 305 5.15 -6.73 16.57
CA LEU A 305 5.51 -7.15 15.22
C LEU A 305 6.06 -8.59 15.27
N LYS A 306 5.58 -9.42 14.35
CA LYS A 306 5.94 -10.84 14.20
C LYS A 306 6.73 -11.09 12.93
N GLU A 307 6.41 -10.41 11.85
CA GLU A 307 7.07 -10.59 10.57
C GLU A 307 7.37 -9.23 9.94
N LEU A 308 8.62 -9.04 9.54
CA LEU A 308 9.04 -7.90 8.75
C LEU A 308 9.80 -8.42 7.53
N ARG A 309 9.31 -8.06 6.34
CA ARG A 309 10.02 -8.24 5.07
C ARG A 309 10.18 -6.90 4.41
N VAL A 310 11.41 -6.57 4.03
CA VAL A 310 11.76 -5.36 3.28
C VAL A 310 12.73 -5.75 2.18
N SER A 311 12.38 -5.46 0.92
CA SER A 311 13.31 -5.50 -0.20
C SER A 311 13.25 -4.21 -0.99
N LEU A 312 14.42 -3.70 -1.37
CA LEU A 312 14.58 -2.46 -2.13
C LEU A 312 15.01 -2.74 -3.57
N GLY A 313 14.60 -1.88 -4.50
CA GLY A 313 14.97 -1.98 -5.91
C GLY A 313 13.93 -2.73 -6.75
N GLY A 314 14.23 -2.87 -8.05
CA GLY A 314 13.38 -3.58 -9.01
C GLY A 314 12.76 -2.69 -10.08
N LEU A 315 12.50 -1.42 -9.78
CA LEU A 315 11.88 -0.47 -10.69
C LEU A 315 12.71 0.82 -10.78
N TRP A 316 12.44 1.65 -11.79
CA TRP A 316 13.11 2.94 -11.96
C TRP A 316 12.74 3.94 -10.87
N HIS A 317 13.77 4.60 -10.36
CA HIS A 317 13.66 5.74 -9.47
C HIS A 317 13.27 7.01 -10.24
N MET A 318 12.22 7.67 -9.79
CA MET A 318 11.75 8.94 -10.37
C MET A 318 12.44 10.17 -9.74
N ASP A 319 12.95 10.04 -8.51
CA ASP A 319 13.55 11.13 -7.75
C ASP A 319 14.91 10.73 -7.14
N MET A 320 15.95 11.55 -7.34
CA MET A 320 17.29 11.35 -6.75
C MET A 320 17.37 11.83 -5.28
N GLY A 321 16.34 11.57 -4.48
CA GLY A 321 16.38 11.82 -3.04
C GLY A 321 17.34 10.84 -2.37
N ALA A 322 18.19 11.31 -1.46
CA ALA A 322 19.02 10.41 -0.65
C ALA A 322 18.14 9.76 0.44
N TRP A 323 17.70 8.53 0.19
CA TRP A 323 16.92 7.73 1.14
C TRP A 323 17.86 7.07 2.15
N ASN A 324 18.21 7.81 3.19
CA ASN A 324 19.27 7.41 4.10
C ASN A 324 18.77 6.43 5.15
N ILE A 325 18.72 5.14 4.80
CA ILE A 325 18.41 4.10 5.77
C ILE A 325 19.65 3.85 6.62
N ARG A 326 19.64 4.31 7.86
CA ARG A 326 20.75 4.05 8.81
C ARG A 326 20.57 2.68 9.49
N PRO A 327 21.59 1.82 9.57
CA PRO A 327 21.48 0.51 10.22
C PRO A 327 21.09 0.60 11.70
N GLN A 328 21.74 1.48 12.46
CA GLN A 328 21.47 1.66 13.90
C GLN A 328 20.00 1.99 14.16
N THR A 329 19.44 2.83 13.30
CA THR A 329 18.04 3.26 13.33
C THR A 329 17.08 2.07 13.19
N VAL A 330 17.32 1.21 12.20
CA VAL A 330 16.55 -0.02 12.00
C VAL A 330 16.73 -0.95 13.19
N GLY A 331 17.97 -1.15 13.65
CA GLY A 331 18.29 -1.99 14.82
C GLY A 331 17.57 -1.58 16.11
N LYS A 332 17.55 -0.28 16.43
CA LYS A 332 16.79 0.28 17.56
C LYS A 332 15.30 0.02 17.42
N SER A 333 14.76 0.22 16.22
CA SER A 333 13.34 0.00 15.93
C SER A 333 12.94 -1.47 16.08
N LEU A 334 13.79 -2.40 15.62
CA LEU A 334 13.58 -3.84 15.76
C LEU A 334 13.63 -4.30 17.22
N LEU A 335 14.49 -3.71 18.05
CA LEU A 335 14.67 -4.10 19.44
C LEU A 335 13.37 -4.00 20.26
N GLN A 336 12.47 -3.09 19.90
CA GLN A 336 11.12 -2.99 20.48
C GLN A 336 10.34 -4.31 20.40
N HIS A 337 10.63 -5.14 19.39
CA HIS A 337 9.95 -6.39 19.07
C HIS A 337 10.78 -7.64 19.36
N GLN A 338 11.85 -7.55 20.14
CA GLN A 338 12.75 -8.68 20.46
C GLN A 338 12.03 -9.95 20.96
N ASN A 339 10.89 -9.77 21.63
CA ASN A 339 10.11 -10.88 22.21
C ASN A 339 9.00 -11.41 21.28
N SER A 340 8.69 -10.72 20.19
CA SER A 340 7.57 -11.06 19.30
C SER A 340 7.99 -11.37 17.87
N LEU A 341 9.10 -10.81 17.39
CA LEU A 341 9.57 -10.93 16.02
C LEU A 341 10.05 -12.36 15.74
N LYS A 342 9.38 -13.03 14.80
CA LYS A 342 9.62 -14.41 14.40
C LYS A 342 10.37 -14.53 13.08
N MET A 343 10.08 -13.63 12.15
CA MET A 343 10.69 -13.56 10.83
C MET A 343 11.20 -12.15 10.60
N LEU A 344 12.47 -12.04 10.20
CA LEU A 344 13.07 -10.83 9.70
C LEU A 344 13.72 -11.13 8.36
N ASP A 345 13.30 -10.41 7.33
CA ASP A 345 13.85 -10.52 5.97
C ASP A 345 14.19 -9.11 5.49
N LEU A 346 15.48 -8.74 5.59
CA LEU A 346 16.00 -7.42 5.26
C LEU A 346 16.98 -7.52 4.09
N ASP A 347 16.43 -7.30 2.91
CA ASP A 347 17.16 -7.17 1.66
C ASP A 347 17.36 -5.67 1.35
N ILE A 348 18.31 -5.08 2.09
CA ILE A 348 18.71 -3.67 2.00
C ILE A 348 20.24 -3.66 1.81
N LEU A 349 20.70 -3.30 0.61
CA LEU A 349 22.14 -3.23 0.32
C LEU A 349 22.72 -1.84 0.63
N ASP A 350 22.00 -0.78 0.28
CA ASP A 350 22.46 0.61 0.36
C ASP A 350 22.07 1.27 1.68
N PHE A 351 22.62 0.76 2.78
CA PHE A 351 22.56 1.47 4.06
C PHE A 351 23.42 2.74 4.04
N ASP A 352 22.90 3.81 4.65
CA ASP A 352 23.68 4.99 4.97
C ASP A 352 24.55 4.73 6.21
N PHE A 353 25.86 4.65 5.98
CA PHE A 353 26.87 4.46 7.01
C PHE A 353 27.54 5.76 7.45
N THR A 354 27.02 6.92 7.04
CA THR A 354 27.53 8.21 7.50
C THR A 354 27.14 8.45 8.96
N GLU A 355 28.04 9.09 9.72
CA GLU A 355 27.77 9.52 11.10
C GLU A 355 27.05 10.89 11.15
N ILE A 356 26.57 11.39 10.01
CA ILE A 356 25.94 12.71 9.92
C ILE A 356 24.51 12.63 10.51
N GLU A 357 24.15 13.64 11.29
CA GLU A 357 22.80 13.77 11.83
C GLU A 357 21.81 13.96 10.67
N SER A 358 20.84 13.06 10.54
CA SER A 358 19.87 13.07 9.44
C SER A 358 18.95 14.27 9.54
N TRP A 359 18.80 15.00 8.43
CA TRP A 359 17.87 16.13 8.29
C TRP A 359 16.42 15.70 8.03
N GLU A 360 16.18 14.38 7.89
CA GLU A 360 14.87 13.80 7.56
C GLU A 360 13.77 14.19 8.57
N ASN A 361 14.13 14.45 9.82
CA ASN A 361 13.16 14.77 10.88
C ASN A 361 12.47 16.13 10.74
N SER A 362 13.02 17.09 9.99
CA SER A 362 12.47 18.45 9.92
C SER A 362 10.99 18.48 9.50
N ARG A 363 10.63 17.67 8.50
CA ARG A 363 9.23 17.51 8.07
C ARG A 363 8.37 16.83 9.12
N PHE A 364 8.86 15.75 9.73
CA PHE A 364 8.14 15.05 10.79
C PHE A 364 7.89 15.97 11.99
N GLU A 365 8.85 16.84 12.33
CA GLU A 365 8.72 17.84 13.38
C GLU A 365 7.61 18.85 13.06
N ASP A 366 7.56 19.35 11.83
CA ASP A 366 6.49 20.27 11.39
C ASP A 366 5.11 19.61 11.51
N ILE A 367 4.97 18.35 11.09
CA ILE A 367 3.70 17.62 11.20
C ILE A 367 3.37 17.33 12.66
N ALA A 368 4.34 16.97 13.48
CA ALA A 368 4.13 16.69 14.91
C ALA A 368 3.75 17.95 15.70
N GLN A 369 4.30 19.12 15.33
CA GLN A 369 3.95 20.41 15.92
C GLN A 369 2.54 20.86 15.52
N ASN A 370 2.14 20.57 14.29
CA ASN A 370 0.83 20.90 13.73
C ASN A 370 -0.12 19.69 13.75
N GLY A 371 0.14 18.71 14.62
CA GLY A 371 -0.54 17.42 14.63
C GLY A 371 -2.06 17.56 14.77
N ASP A 372 -2.79 16.77 14.00
CA ASP A 372 -4.25 16.77 14.06
C ASP A 372 -4.80 16.01 15.28
N GLU A 373 -6.13 16.01 15.40
CA GLU A 373 -6.82 15.40 16.54
C GLU A 373 -6.51 13.90 16.71
N TYR A 374 -6.30 13.17 15.61
CA TYR A 374 -6.05 11.73 15.66
C TYR A 374 -4.61 11.44 16.05
N PHE A 375 -3.66 12.27 15.62
CA PHE A 375 -2.28 12.17 16.09
C PHE A 375 -2.21 12.37 17.62
N GLU A 376 -2.96 13.33 18.16
CA GLU A 376 -3.03 13.55 19.60
C GLU A 376 -3.70 12.38 20.36
N LEU A 377 -4.68 11.70 19.74
CA LEU A 377 -5.23 10.45 20.29
C LEU A 377 -4.19 9.33 20.33
N ASP A 378 -3.39 9.20 19.27
CA ASP A 378 -2.31 8.21 19.22
C ASP A 378 -1.25 8.46 20.28
N LYS A 379 -0.81 9.71 20.38
CA LYS A 379 0.20 10.14 21.35
C LYS A 379 -0.24 9.88 22.79
N LYS A 380 -1.53 10.09 23.11
CA LYS A 380 -2.11 9.75 24.42
C LYS A 380 -2.16 8.24 24.69
N SER A 381 -2.28 7.42 23.64
CA SER A 381 -2.35 5.96 23.77
C SER A 381 -0.97 5.28 23.79
N SER A 382 0.07 5.97 23.36
CA SER A 382 1.45 5.47 23.33
C SER A 382 2.20 5.83 24.61
N THR A 383 3.01 4.89 25.11
CA THR A 383 3.94 5.12 26.23
C THR A 383 5.41 5.09 25.78
N LEU A 384 5.65 4.97 24.47
CA LEU A 384 6.97 4.80 23.90
C LEU A 384 7.50 6.15 23.39
N PRO A 385 8.84 6.36 23.35
CA PRO A 385 9.42 7.58 22.81
C PRO A 385 8.95 7.82 21.38
N PHE A 386 8.43 9.00 21.04
CA PHE A 386 7.92 9.23 19.69
C PHE A 386 9.07 9.34 18.67
N TRP A 387 10.07 10.16 19.02
CA TRP A 387 11.26 10.35 18.22
C TRP A 387 12.19 9.16 18.32
N GLN A 388 13.00 8.99 17.29
CA GLN A 388 13.91 7.86 17.20
C GLN A 388 15.22 8.15 17.94
N GLU A 389 15.57 9.43 18.00
CA GLU A 389 16.68 10.02 18.72
C GLU A 389 16.50 9.84 20.24
N ASP A 390 15.24 9.83 20.68
CA ASP A 390 14.87 9.60 22.08
C ASP A 390 14.99 8.11 22.48
N ILE A 391 15.25 7.20 21.54
CA ILE A 391 15.47 5.78 21.84
C ILE A 391 16.90 5.59 22.37
N PRO A 392 17.06 5.10 23.61
CA PRO A 392 18.38 4.93 24.21
C PRO A 392 19.24 3.90 23.45
N ASP A 393 20.54 4.14 23.43
CA ASP A 393 21.54 3.18 22.96
C ASP A 393 21.84 2.15 24.05
N ASP A 394 20.94 1.18 24.21
CA ASP A 394 21.07 0.13 25.23
C ASP A 394 22.11 -0.94 24.86
N ARG A 395 22.68 -0.89 23.64
CA ARG A 395 23.71 -1.81 23.14
C ARG A 395 24.62 -1.14 22.12
N PRO A 396 25.81 -1.71 21.84
CA PRO A 396 26.67 -1.22 20.77
C PRO A 396 26.03 -1.49 19.40
N TYR A 397 25.58 -0.44 18.72
CA TYR A 397 25.10 -0.52 17.33
C TYR A 397 26.20 -0.17 16.33
N SER A 398 26.96 0.90 16.62
CA SER A 398 27.96 1.42 15.69
C SER A 398 27.33 1.65 14.29
N LEU A 399 27.97 1.23 13.20
CA LEU A 399 27.42 1.32 11.84
C LEU A 399 26.59 0.08 11.43
N THR A 400 25.90 -0.57 12.38
CA THR A 400 25.20 -1.85 12.16
C THR A 400 23.82 -1.83 12.81
N ILE A 401 22.98 -2.82 12.50
CA ILE A 401 21.70 -3.04 13.19
C ILE A 401 21.88 -3.61 14.62
N GLY A 402 23.11 -3.92 15.02
CA GLY A 402 23.43 -4.55 16.31
C GLY A 402 23.22 -6.06 16.32
N SER A 403 23.59 -6.68 17.46
CA SER A 403 23.40 -8.13 17.66
C SER A 403 21.92 -8.49 17.76
N LEU A 404 21.54 -9.57 17.07
CA LEU A 404 20.19 -10.16 17.08
C LEU A 404 20.06 -11.33 18.06
N HIS A 405 21.07 -11.58 18.90
CA HIS A 405 21.08 -12.70 19.84
C HIS A 405 19.86 -12.73 20.78
N ASP A 406 19.38 -11.56 21.20
CA ASP A 406 18.28 -11.45 22.17
C ASP A 406 16.89 -11.68 21.55
N PHE A 407 16.80 -11.87 20.23
CA PHE A 407 15.55 -12.11 19.51
C PHE A 407 15.12 -13.57 19.63
N ASN A 408 14.80 -13.98 20.86
CA ASN A 408 14.53 -15.38 21.19
C ASN A 408 13.31 -15.98 20.48
N ALA A 409 12.38 -15.15 20.00
CA ALA A 409 11.22 -15.60 19.22
C ALA A 409 11.57 -15.85 17.73
N MET A 410 12.72 -15.37 17.25
CA MET A 410 13.09 -15.41 15.85
C MET A 410 13.49 -16.82 15.41
N THR A 411 12.89 -17.24 14.29
CA THR A 411 13.09 -18.55 13.65
C THR A 411 13.57 -18.41 12.21
N HIS A 412 13.30 -17.27 11.56
CA HIS A 412 13.67 -17.01 10.17
C HIS A 412 14.40 -15.68 10.07
N LEU A 413 15.59 -15.70 9.46
CA LEU A 413 16.41 -14.50 9.22
C LEU A 413 16.93 -14.51 7.78
N GLY A 414 16.52 -13.53 6.98
CA GLY A 414 17.17 -13.14 5.73
C GLY A 414 17.83 -11.78 5.93
N ILE A 415 19.12 -11.65 5.67
CA ILE A 415 19.84 -10.39 5.94
C ILE A 415 21.13 -10.26 5.11
N GLY A 416 21.41 -9.05 4.64
CA GLY A 416 22.71 -8.69 4.07
C GLY A 416 23.79 -8.54 5.13
N LEU A 417 25.00 -9.03 4.86
CA LEU A 417 26.11 -8.99 5.85
C LEU A 417 26.53 -7.57 6.22
N ASN A 418 26.37 -6.60 5.32
CA ASN A 418 26.64 -5.18 5.60
C ASN A 418 25.74 -4.64 6.73
N ALA A 419 24.52 -5.16 6.89
CA ALA A 419 23.64 -4.76 8.00
C ALA A 419 24.19 -5.21 9.37
N LEU A 420 24.85 -6.37 9.42
CA LEU A 420 25.39 -6.97 10.65
C LEU A 420 26.80 -6.48 10.99
N PHE A 421 27.63 -6.22 9.98
CA PHE A 421 29.05 -5.89 10.18
C PHE A 421 29.43 -4.44 9.84
N GLY A 422 28.53 -3.73 9.17
CA GLY A 422 28.77 -2.40 8.64
C GLY A 422 29.38 -2.46 7.24
N PRO A 423 29.88 -1.33 6.71
CA PRO A 423 30.41 -1.31 5.36
C PRO A 423 31.68 -2.17 5.29
N SER A 424 31.71 -3.07 4.32
CA SER A 424 32.84 -3.97 4.07
C SER A 424 34.17 -3.23 3.82
N TYR A 425 34.10 -1.96 3.38
CA TYR A 425 35.26 -1.12 3.14
C TYR A 425 35.61 -0.27 4.37
N GLY A 426 36.54 -0.75 5.21
CA GLY A 426 37.30 0.13 6.10
C GLY A 426 37.24 -0.15 7.60
N ARG A 427 36.67 -1.28 8.05
CA ARG A 427 36.77 -1.69 9.47
C ARG A 427 37.97 -2.59 9.76
N LYS A 428 38.45 -2.47 11.01
CA LYS A 428 39.23 -3.49 11.70
C LYS A 428 38.26 -4.33 12.53
N GLU A 429 38.11 -5.59 12.16
CA GLU A 429 37.33 -6.64 12.82
C GLU A 429 35.80 -6.36 12.96
N PRO A 430 34.93 -7.34 12.66
CA PRO A 430 33.50 -7.23 12.89
C PRO A 430 33.14 -6.92 14.36
N PRO A 431 32.03 -6.20 14.62
CA PRO A 431 31.66 -5.78 15.98
C PRO A 431 31.35 -6.95 16.92
N PHE A 432 31.04 -8.13 16.37
CA PHE A 432 30.82 -9.38 17.07
C PHE A 432 31.04 -10.55 16.13
N ARG A 433 31.25 -11.76 16.68
CA ARG A 433 31.30 -13.00 15.90
C ARG A 433 29.92 -13.30 15.34
N LEU A 434 29.81 -13.64 14.04
CA LEU A 434 28.54 -13.96 13.39
C LEU A 434 27.69 -14.93 14.22
N ILE A 435 28.30 -16.06 14.61
CA ILE A 435 27.61 -17.13 15.34
C ILE A 435 27.09 -16.70 16.72
N ASP A 436 27.70 -15.70 17.35
CA ASP A 436 27.26 -15.15 18.64
C ASP A 436 26.17 -14.08 18.45
N GLY A 437 26.16 -13.40 17.31
CA GLY A 437 25.20 -12.34 16.99
C GLY A 437 23.86 -12.83 16.46
N LEU A 438 23.75 -14.11 16.06
CA LEU A 438 22.53 -14.71 15.53
C LEU A 438 21.55 -15.12 16.64
N PRO A 439 20.23 -15.11 16.36
CA PRO A 439 19.21 -15.59 17.29
C PRO A 439 19.39 -17.08 17.61
N PRO A 440 19.27 -17.52 18.88
CA PRO A 440 19.57 -18.89 19.29
C PRO A 440 18.55 -19.93 18.80
N ASN A 441 17.32 -19.52 18.46
CA ASN A 441 16.23 -20.41 18.02
C ASN A 441 16.04 -20.44 16.49
N LEU A 442 17.03 -19.96 15.73
CA LEU A 442 16.95 -19.86 14.29
C LEU A 442 16.81 -21.23 13.62
N GLU A 443 15.86 -21.33 12.67
CA GLU A 443 15.55 -22.52 11.86
C GLU A 443 15.97 -22.31 10.40
N TYR A 444 15.92 -21.06 9.92
CA TYR A 444 16.28 -20.64 8.57
C TYR A 444 17.17 -19.40 8.59
N LEU A 445 18.27 -19.42 7.82
CA LEU A 445 19.17 -18.30 7.58
C LEU A 445 19.40 -18.09 6.08
N CYS A 446 19.23 -16.86 5.59
CA CYS A 446 19.67 -16.44 4.26
C CYS A 446 20.65 -15.27 4.38
N LEU A 447 21.82 -15.39 3.75
CA LEU A 447 22.84 -14.34 3.68
C LEU A 447 22.85 -13.72 2.28
N TYR A 448 22.24 -12.54 2.14
CA TYR A 448 22.21 -11.82 0.86
C TYR A 448 23.58 -11.23 0.51
N GLY A 449 23.96 -11.33 -0.76
CA GLY A 449 25.18 -10.72 -1.31
C GLY A 449 26.51 -11.33 -0.84
N TYR A 450 26.48 -12.42 -0.04
CA TYR A 450 27.73 -13.10 0.34
C TYR A 450 28.33 -13.84 -0.86
N VAL A 451 29.61 -13.55 -1.13
CA VAL A 451 30.40 -14.23 -2.14
C VAL A 451 31.65 -14.83 -1.49
N LYS A 452 31.72 -16.16 -1.51
CA LYS A 452 32.83 -16.91 -0.93
C LYS A 452 34.14 -16.59 -1.64
N GLY A 453 35.16 -16.22 -0.88
CA GLY A 453 36.49 -15.90 -1.39
C GLY A 453 36.72 -14.42 -1.69
N GLU A 454 35.70 -13.56 -1.58
CA GLU A 454 35.86 -12.11 -1.80
C GLU A 454 36.46 -11.38 -0.59
N CYS A 455 36.12 -11.80 0.63
CA CYS A 455 36.63 -11.19 1.86
C CYS A 455 37.02 -12.26 2.88
N GLU A 456 38.33 -12.42 3.13
CA GLU A 456 38.87 -13.45 4.04
C GLU A 456 38.30 -13.33 5.47
N GLU A 457 38.07 -12.11 5.95
CA GLU A 457 37.52 -11.86 7.29
C GLU A 457 36.08 -12.36 7.40
N ILE A 458 35.24 -12.02 6.41
CA ILE A 458 33.85 -12.47 6.34
C ILE A 458 33.78 -13.98 6.14
N ASP A 459 34.62 -14.54 5.26
CA ASP A 459 34.74 -15.97 5.05
C ASP A 459 35.09 -16.71 6.34
N SER A 460 36.00 -16.17 7.15
CA SER A 460 36.35 -16.74 8.45
C SER A 460 35.12 -16.87 9.36
N HIS A 461 34.28 -15.83 9.43
CA HIS A 461 33.05 -15.85 10.22
C HIS A 461 31.99 -16.82 9.68
N VAL A 462 31.80 -16.88 8.35
CA VAL A 462 30.86 -17.81 7.73
C VAL A 462 31.34 -19.26 7.90
N ASN A 463 32.63 -19.52 7.75
CA ASN A 463 33.23 -20.84 7.98
C ASN A 463 33.08 -21.27 9.44
N GLU A 464 33.31 -20.36 10.40
CA GLU A 464 33.10 -20.62 11.83
C GLU A 464 31.64 -21.00 12.11
N LEU A 465 30.69 -20.24 11.57
CA LEU A 465 29.26 -20.54 11.64
C LEU A 465 28.98 -21.96 11.13
N MET A 466 29.47 -22.31 9.95
CA MET A 466 29.21 -23.62 9.35
C MET A 466 29.85 -24.78 10.12
N GLN A 467 31.02 -24.57 10.71
CA GLN A 467 31.70 -25.59 11.53
C GLN A 467 31.00 -25.83 12.88
N HIS A 468 30.42 -24.79 13.46
CA HIS A 468 29.91 -24.84 14.83
C HIS A 468 28.38 -24.70 14.97
N LYS A 469 27.63 -24.54 13.87
CA LYS A 469 26.16 -24.37 13.89
C LYS A 469 25.44 -25.42 14.72
N ALA A 470 25.83 -26.70 14.67
CA ALA A 470 25.17 -27.76 15.43
C ALA A 470 25.26 -27.56 16.96
N LYS A 471 26.29 -26.86 17.44
CA LYS A 471 26.50 -26.56 18.86
C LYS A 471 25.77 -25.29 19.29
N TYR A 472 25.84 -24.21 18.50
CA TYR A 472 25.32 -22.90 18.89
C TYR A 472 23.90 -22.62 18.38
N LEU A 473 23.54 -23.19 17.24
CA LEU A 473 22.26 -23.02 16.56
C LEU A 473 21.68 -24.40 16.21
N PRO A 474 21.34 -25.23 17.23
CA PRO A 474 20.96 -26.63 17.02
C PRO A 474 19.69 -26.82 16.20
N ARG A 475 18.87 -25.77 16.04
CA ARG A 475 17.64 -25.78 15.24
C ARG A 475 17.84 -25.33 13.79
N LEU A 476 18.99 -24.77 13.46
CA LEU A 476 19.26 -24.21 12.14
C LEU A 476 19.36 -25.33 11.11
N ALA A 477 18.27 -25.51 10.36
CA ALA A 477 18.13 -26.59 9.39
C ALA A 477 18.49 -26.14 7.98
N ASN A 478 18.07 -24.93 7.60
CA ASN A 478 18.26 -24.40 6.25
C ASN A 478 19.15 -23.15 6.27
N ILE A 479 20.17 -23.15 5.42
CA ILE A 479 21.09 -22.03 5.24
C ILE A 479 21.22 -21.79 3.73
N GLN A 480 20.93 -20.56 3.31
CA GLN A 480 21.06 -20.09 1.93
C GLN A 480 22.07 -18.93 1.86
N GLY A 481 22.65 -18.71 0.69
CA GLY A 481 23.63 -17.64 0.52
C GLY A 481 25.02 -17.97 1.07
N VAL A 482 25.39 -19.25 1.21
CA VAL A 482 26.75 -19.67 1.67
C VAL A 482 27.51 -20.41 0.58
N ASP A 483 26.89 -21.45 0.00
CA ASP A 483 27.49 -22.22 -1.09
C ASP A 483 27.22 -21.57 -2.45
N GLU A 484 26.01 -21.04 -2.63
CA GLU A 484 25.58 -20.27 -3.79
C GLU A 484 25.19 -18.88 -3.33
N THR A 485 25.66 -17.85 -4.04
CA THR A 485 25.31 -16.45 -3.76
C THR A 485 23.83 -16.23 -4.04
N VAL A 486 23.12 -15.71 -3.03
CA VAL A 486 21.75 -15.20 -3.19
C VAL A 486 21.85 -13.70 -3.37
N LEU A 487 21.45 -13.22 -4.55
CA LEU A 487 21.43 -11.80 -4.87
C LEU A 487 20.23 -11.12 -4.21
N GLY A 488 20.43 -9.87 -3.77
CA GLY A 488 19.35 -9.00 -3.36
C GLY A 488 18.56 -8.49 -4.57
N VAL A 489 17.38 -7.93 -4.33
CA VAL A 489 16.51 -7.37 -5.38
C VAL A 489 17.25 -6.30 -6.20
N SER A 490 17.97 -5.39 -5.55
CA SER A 490 18.74 -4.34 -6.25
C SER A 490 19.88 -4.88 -7.11
N ASP A 491 20.41 -6.08 -6.81
CA ASP A 491 21.42 -6.75 -7.65
C ASP A 491 20.78 -7.56 -8.79
N LEU A 492 19.55 -8.04 -8.60
CA LEU A 492 18.82 -8.84 -9.58
C LEU A 492 18.25 -8.01 -10.73
N TYR A 493 17.89 -6.77 -10.45
CA TYR A 493 17.22 -5.87 -11.40
C TYR A 493 18.08 -4.63 -11.66
N ALA A 494 18.00 -4.11 -12.88
CA ALA A 494 18.75 -2.91 -13.23
C ALA A 494 18.15 -1.67 -12.54
N ASP A 495 19.01 -0.88 -11.89
CA ASP A 495 18.62 0.35 -11.20
C ASP A 495 18.83 1.62 -12.05
N ASP A 496 19.45 1.49 -13.22
CA ASP A 496 19.77 2.64 -14.06
C ASP A 496 18.87 2.78 -15.30
N ASN A 497 18.63 4.05 -15.68
CA ASN A 497 17.97 4.46 -16.92
C ASN A 497 18.77 4.11 -18.20
N SER A 498 19.84 3.31 -18.10
CA SER A 498 20.79 3.03 -19.18
C SER A 498 20.86 1.55 -19.58
N GLN A 499 20.19 0.65 -18.85
CA GLN A 499 20.07 -0.77 -19.18
C GLN A 499 18.63 -1.17 -19.54
N MET A 500 18.53 -2.21 -20.37
CA MET A 500 17.34 -2.63 -21.08
C MET A 500 16.14 -2.84 -20.15
N GLU A 501 14.97 -2.31 -20.54
CA GLU A 501 13.68 -2.43 -19.83
C GLU A 501 13.35 -3.88 -19.44
N ASP A 502 13.89 -4.86 -20.19
CA ASP A 502 13.77 -6.30 -19.95
C ASP A 502 14.35 -6.78 -18.61
N ASN A 503 15.17 -5.97 -17.93
CA ASN A 503 15.80 -6.29 -16.64
C ASN A 503 15.14 -5.61 -15.43
N LEU A 504 13.97 -4.99 -15.61
CA LEU A 504 13.17 -4.48 -14.50
C LEU A 504 12.25 -5.56 -13.94
N TRP A 505 11.98 -5.46 -12.65
CA TRP A 505 10.92 -6.23 -12.02
C TRP A 505 9.59 -5.93 -12.70
N GLN A 506 8.80 -6.97 -12.91
CA GLN A 506 7.50 -6.87 -13.55
C GLN A 506 6.41 -7.07 -12.52
N TRP A 507 5.44 -6.18 -12.54
CA TRP A 507 4.25 -6.29 -11.72
C TRP A 507 3.59 -7.66 -11.91
N PRO A 508 3.23 -8.35 -10.83
CA PRO A 508 2.58 -9.64 -10.94
C PRO A 508 1.22 -9.48 -11.63
N GLU A 509 0.91 -10.36 -12.58
CA GLU A 509 -0.41 -10.37 -13.21
C GLU A 509 -1.46 -10.79 -12.17
N MET A 510 -2.28 -9.83 -11.74
CA MET A 510 -3.34 -10.09 -10.76
C MET A 510 -4.69 -10.24 -11.46
N LYS A 511 -5.36 -11.37 -11.22
CA LYS A 511 -6.74 -11.58 -11.68
C LYS A 511 -7.71 -10.88 -10.73
N LEU A 512 -7.95 -9.60 -10.99
CA LEU A 512 -8.88 -8.77 -10.22
C LEU A 512 -10.26 -8.82 -10.86
N GLU A 513 -11.21 -9.52 -10.25
CA GLU A 513 -12.56 -9.70 -10.79
C GLU A 513 -13.65 -9.71 -9.72
N TRP A 514 -14.89 -9.48 -10.15
CA TRP A 514 -16.06 -9.73 -9.32
C TRP A 514 -16.30 -11.24 -9.24
N VAL A 515 -16.37 -11.77 -8.02
CA VAL A 515 -16.58 -13.20 -7.79
C VAL A 515 -17.89 -13.39 -7.04
N GLU A 516 -18.85 -14.07 -7.67
CA GLU A 516 -20.11 -14.45 -7.01
C GLU A 516 -19.85 -15.40 -5.84
N ALA A 517 -20.65 -15.29 -4.79
CA ALA A 517 -20.60 -16.22 -3.68
C ALA A 517 -21.19 -17.57 -4.10
N GLU A 518 -20.57 -18.67 -3.64
CA GLU A 518 -21.15 -20.00 -3.79
C GLU A 518 -22.50 -20.07 -3.04
N ALA A 519 -23.49 -20.68 -3.68
CA ALA A 519 -24.88 -20.74 -3.21
C ALA A 519 -25.11 -21.65 -2.00
#